data_AF-H2C6A5-F1
#
_entry.id   AF-H2C6A5-F1
#
_cell.length_a   1.000
_cell.length_b   1.000
_cell.length_c   1.000
_cell.angle_alpha   90.00
_cell.angle_beta   90.00
_cell.angle_gamma   90.00
#
_symmetry.space_group_name_H-M   'P 1'
#
loop_
_entity.id
_entity.type
_entity.pdbx_description
1 polymer ?
#
loop_
_entity_poly.entity_id
_entity_poly.type
_entity_poly.pdbx_seq_one_letter_code
_entity_poly.pdbx_strand_id
1 'polypeptide(L)'
;MKELYSLKFGMELKRGRIKSFASKHGRKGELLMRKYSHRERDRVLNYVHKFVNKLLEMYPLTTFAIEKLNKQKMFQDANDKLCKKISRTVWRSIHRVLKYKAPLYGSLVKEVNPHLTSKSCPRCGRISRKVGLSGVRGVVSL
;
A
#
# COMPACT_ATOMS: atom_id res chain seq x y z
N MET A 1 7.87 -8.93 -3.16
CA MET A 1 6.70 -8.67 -2.29
C MET A 1 6.71 -9.42 -0.96
N LYS A 2 6.99 -10.74 -0.92
CA LYS A 2 7.13 -11.50 0.34
C LYS A 2 8.13 -10.84 1.31
N GLU A 3 9.28 -10.39 0.81
CA GLU A 3 10.31 -9.71 1.60
C GLU A 3 9.81 -8.43 2.28
N LEU A 4 9.10 -7.57 1.53
CA LEU A 4 8.52 -6.34 2.07
C LEU A 4 7.49 -6.63 3.16
N TYR A 5 6.68 -7.67 2.95
CA TYR A 5 5.71 -8.12 3.94
C TYR A 5 6.40 -8.64 5.21
N SER A 6 7.42 -9.49 5.08
CA SER A 6 8.22 -10.00 6.20
C SER A 6 8.91 -8.87 6.96
N LEU A 7 9.45 -7.87 6.25
CA LEU A 7 10.05 -6.68 6.85
C LEU A 7 9.02 -5.89 7.67
N LYS A 8 7.84 -5.62 7.09
CA LYS A 8 6.77 -4.89 7.77
C LYS A 8 6.26 -5.65 9.00
N PHE A 9 6.13 -6.97 8.90
CA PHE A 9 5.73 -7.84 10.00
C PHE A 9 6.75 -7.82 11.15
N GLY A 10 8.04 -8.02 10.84
CA GLY A 10 9.10 -7.97 11.85
C GLY A 10 9.20 -6.60 12.54
N MET A 11 9.04 -5.51 11.78
CA MET A 11 9.02 -4.16 12.33
C MET A 11 7.79 -3.88 13.19
N GLU A 12 6.62 -4.43 12.85
CA GLU A 12 5.40 -4.35 13.65
C GLU A 12 5.58 -5.01 15.03
N LEU A 13 6.13 -6.23 15.07
CA LEU A 13 6.44 -6.93 16.33
C LEU A 13 7.43 -6.13 17.18
N LYS A 14 8.49 -5.60 16.56
CA LYS A 14 9.49 -4.78 17.24
C LYS A 14 8.91 -3.49 17.78
N ARG A 15 8.03 -2.83 17.01
CA ARG A 15 7.33 -1.61 17.42
C ARG A 15 6.41 -1.87 18.61
N GLY A 16 5.78 -3.04 18.71
CA GLY A 16 4.99 -3.43 19.89
C GLY A 16 5.83 -3.43 21.17
N ARG A 17 7.03 -4.05 21.13
CA ARG A 17 7.97 -4.06 22.27
C ARG A 17 8.44 -2.65 22.63
N ILE A 18 8.79 -1.85 21.63
CA ILE A 18 9.25 -0.46 21.85
C ILE A 18 8.13 0.40 22.43
N LYS A 19 6.88 0.22 22.00
CA LYS A 19 5.72 0.93 22.58
C LYS A 19 5.53 0.60 24.06
N SER A 20 5.62 -0.68 24.44
CA SER A 20 5.55 -1.12 25.84
C SER A 20 6.69 -0.57 26.70
N PHE A 21 7.89 -0.46 26.12
CA PHE A 21 9.00 0.23 26.78
C PHE A 21 8.73 1.74 26.91
N ALA A 22 8.26 2.38 25.84
CA ALA A 22 8.07 3.82 25.77
C ALA A 22 6.97 4.33 26.69
N SER A 23 5.90 3.54 26.91
CA SER A 23 4.85 3.89 27.87
C SER A 23 5.35 4.00 29.32
N LYS A 24 6.50 3.39 29.63
CA LYS A 24 7.13 3.42 30.96
C LYS A 24 8.31 4.40 31.04
N HIS A 25 8.82 4.89 29.91
CA HIS A 25 10.12 5.58 29.85
C HIS A 25 10.09 6.88 29.02
N GLY A 26 9.05 7.70 29.17
CA GLY A 26 8.94 9.08 28.64
C GLY A 26 9.86 9.44 27.47
N ARG A 27 10.83 10.33 27.70
CA ARG A 27 11.77 10.85 26.68
C ARG A 27 12.63 9.76 26.03
N LYS A 28 13.14 8.79 26.81
CA LYS A 28 13.98 7.69 26.28
C LYS A 28 13.18 6.79 25.33
N GLY A 29 11.94 6.51 25.69
CA GLY A 29 10.96 5.77 24.90
C GLY A 29 10.64 6.45 23.58
N GLU A 30 10.39 7.76 23.63
CA GLU A 30 10.10 8.54 22.44
C GLU A 30 11.27 8.57 21.44
N LEU A 31 12.50 8.78 21.93
CA LEU A 31 13.71 8.73 21.10
C LEU A 31 13.88 7.36 20.43
N LEU A 32 13.64 6.28 21.18
CA LEU A 32 13.71 4.92 20.65
C LEU A 32 12.63 4.67 19.57
N MET A 33 11.40 5.15 19.81
CA MET A 33 10.31 5.09 18.83
C MET A 33 10.67 5.84 17.54
N ARG A 34 11.20 7.06 17.64
CA ARG A 34 11.64 7.86 16.47
C ARG A 34 12.76 7.16 15.70
N LYS A 35 13.79 6.65 16.39
CA LYS A 35 14.91 5.91 15.78
C LYS A 35 14.43 4.73 14.94
N TYR A 36 13.54 3.90 15.50
CA TYR A 36 13.05 2.72 14.79
C TYR A 36 12.01 3.05 13.72
N SER A 37 11.22 4.11 13.90
CA SER A 37 10.33 4.61 12.84
C SER A 37 11.12 5.11 11.63
N HIS A 38 12.25 5.79 11.85
CA HIS A 38 13.14 6.22 10.78
C HIS A 38 13.74 5.01 10.06
N ARG A 39 14.29 4.05 10.83
CA ARG A 39 14.88 2.83 10.28
C ARG A 39 13.91 2.00 9.45
N GLU A 40 12.66 1.89 9.90
CA GLU A 40 11.59 1.23 9.12
C GLU A 40 11.39 1.95 7.79
N ARG A 41 11.24 3.28 7.84
CA ARG A 41 10.97 4.13 6.68
C ARG A 41 12.09 3.99 5.65
N ASP A 42 13.35 4.07 6.05
CA ASP A 42 14.50 3.99 5.14
C ASP A 42 14.58 2.62 4.46
N ARG A 43 14.38 1.54 5.21
CA ARG A 43 14.43 0.18 4.65
C ARG A 43 13.29 -0.06 3.67
N VAL A 44 12.07 0.38 4.02
CA VAL A 44 10.91 0.30 3.13
C VAL A 44 11.15 1.12 1.88
N LEU A 45 11.68 2.34 2.01
CA LEU A 45 11.95 3.21 0.88
C LEU A 45 13.00 2.57 -0.04
N ASN A 46 14.14 2.12 0.50
CA ASN A 46 15.18 1.44 -0.27
C ASN A 46 14.62 0.23 -1.06
N TYR A 47 13.80 -0.61 -0.42
CA TYR A 47 13.12 -1.71 -1.10
C TYR A 47 12.24 -1.21 -2.27
N VAL A 48 11.44 -0.17 -2.04
CA VAL A 48 10.56 0.41 -3.04
C VAL A 48 11.36 0.97 -4.23
N HIS A 49 12.47 1.67 -4.00
CA HIS A 49 13.31 2.17 -5.09
C HIS A 49 13.89 1.03 -5.93
N LYS A 50 14.44 -0.01 -5.29
CA LYS A 50 14.98 -1.19 -5.99
C LYS A 50 13.90 -1.92 -6.79
N PHE A 51 12.71 -2.07 -6.20
CA PHE A 51 11.58 -2.70 -6.85
C PHE A 51 11.11 -1.91 -8.08
N VAL A 52 10.95 -0.59 -7.95
CA VAL A 52 10.51 0.27 -9.06
C VAL A 52 11.55 0.32 -10.17
N ASN A 53 12.84 0.42 -9.84
CA ASN A 53 13.91 0.38 -10.85
C ASN A 53 13.83 -0.92 -11.66
N LYS A 54 13.80 -2.07 -10.98
CA LYS A 54 13.69 -3.37 -11.63
C LYS A 54 12.43 -3.47 -12.49
N LEU A 55 11.30 -2.94 -12.02
CA LEU A 55 10.06 -2.92 -12.79
C LEU A 55 10.19 -2.11 -14.09
N LEU A 56 10.80 -0.92 -14.02
CA LEU A 56 10.99 -0.05 -15.18
C LEU A 56 12.03 -0.59 -16.17
N GLU A 57 13.07 -1.28 -15.67
CA GLU A 57 14.06 -1.97 -16.50
C GLU A 57 13.46 -3.15 -17.26
N MET A 58 12.55 -3.91 -16.65
CA MET A 58 11.87 -5.03 -17.31
C MET A 58 10.84 -4.58 -18.35
N TYR A 59 10.26 -3.39 -18.19
CA TYR A 59 9.19 -2.87 -19.04
C TYR A 59 9.49 -1.42 -19.48
N PRO A 60 10.54 -1.20 -20.29
CA PRO A 60 10.89 0.13 -20.77
C PRO A 60 9.84 0.66 -21.76
N LEU A 61 9.67 1.99 -21.83
CA LEU A 61 8.75 2.66 -22.77
C LEU A 61 7.28 2.21 -22.66
N THR A 62 6.85 1.79 -21.47
CA THR A 62 5.49 1.30 -21.23
C THR A 62 4.63 2.32 -20.50
N THR A 63 3.31 2.23 -20.68
CA THR A 63 2.35 2.99 -19.89
C THR A 63 1.82 2.13 -18.74
N PHE A 64 2.11 2.53 -17.51
CA PHE A 64 1.62 1.91 -16.29
C PHE A 64 0.29 2.53 -15.87
N ALA A 65 -0.79 1.73 -15.92
CA ALA A 65 -2.06 2.11 -15.30
C ALA A 65 -2.06 1.72 -13.82
N ILE A 66 -2.33 2.68 -12.93
CA ILE A 66 -2.31 2.50 -11.47
C ILE A 66 -3.65 2.93 -10.87
N GLU A 67 -4.24 2.07 -10.06
CA GLU A 67 -5.48 2.41 -9.36
C GLU A 67 -5.28 3.51 -8.32
N LYS A 68 -6.14 4.52 -8.36
CA LYS A 68 -6.20 5.59 -7.36
C LYS A 68 -6.90 5.13 -6.08
N LEU A 69 -6.25 4.22 -5.35
CA LEU A 69 -6.78 3.67 -4.10
C LEU A 69 -6.71 4.68 -2.94
N ASN A 70 -7.85 4.91 -2.28
CA ASN A 70 -7.88 5.68 -1.04
C ASN A 70 -7.64 4.76 0.16
N LYS A 71 -6.36 4.64 0.56
CA LYS A 71 -5.95 3.81 1.71
C LYS A 71 -6.64 4.19 3.04
N GLN A 72 -7.00 5.46 3.25
CA GLN A 72 -7.70 5.87 4.49
C GLN A 72 -9.13 5.34 4.50
N LYS A 73 -9.87 5.55 3.41
CA LYS A 73 -11.24 5.03 3.26
C LYS A 73 -11.27 3.51 3.38
N MET A 74 -10.34 2.81 2.71
CA MET A 74 -10.20 1.36 2.83
C MET A 74 -9.92 0.89 4.26
N PHE A 75 -9.24 1.69 5.08
CA PHE A 75 -8.95 1.35 6.47
C PHE A 75 -10.17 1.58 7.37
N GLN A 76 -10.98 2.59 7.10
CA GLN A 76 -12.22 2.88 7.84
C GLN A 76 -13.30 1.82 7.57
N ASP A 77 -13.41 1.37 6.33
CA ASP A 77 -14.44 0.40 5.90
C ASP A 77 -14.05 -1.07 6.18
N ALA A 78 -12.88 -1.31 6.77
CA ALA A 78 -12.29 -2.64 6.94
C ALA A 78 -12.51 -3.24 8.34
N ASN A 79 -12.61 -4.57 8.41
CA ASN A 79 -12.52 -5.30 9.67
C ASN A 79 -11.07 -5.37 10.18
N ASP A 80 -10.87 -5.73 11.45
CA ASP A 80 -9.54 -5.78 12.10
C ASP A 80 -8.49 -6.57 11.31
N LYS A 81 -8.87 -7.71 10.74
CA LYS A 81 -7.98 -8.56 9.95
C LYS A 81 -7.54 -7.84 8.67
N LEU A 82 -8.45 -7.15 8.00
CA LEU A 82 -8.18 -6.40 6.79
C LEU A 82 -7.41 -5.09 7.10
N CYS A 83 -7.73 -4.40 8.19
CA CYS A 83 -6.98 -3.23 8.68
C CYS A 83 -5.50 -3.56 8.90
N LYS A 84 -5.19 -4.72 9.50
CA LYS A 84 -3.81 -5.20 9.66
C LYS A 84 -3.13 -5.48 8.31
N LYS A 85 -3.84 -6.03 7.33
CA LYS A 85 -3.27 -6.23 5.98
C LYS A 85 -3.02 -4.88 5.30
N ILE A 86 -3.97 -3.95 5.34
CA ILE A 86 -3.85 -2.61 4.76
C ILE A 86 -2.72 -1.82 5.41
N SER A 87 -2.53 -1.91 6.73
CA SER A 87 -1.45 -1.18 7.42
C SER A 87 -0.06 -1.62 6.92
N ARG A 88 0.09 -2.89 6.54
CA ARG A 88 1.32 -3.47 6.01
C ARG A 88 1.59 -3.12 4.54
N THR A 89 0.59 -2.71 3.76
CA THR A 89 0.81 -2.35 2.35
C THR A 89 1.52 -1.01 2.19
N VAL A 90 2.40 -0.93 1.19
CA VAL A 90 3.23 0.27 0.92
C VAL A 90 2.84 0.94 -0.42
N TRP A 91 1.57 0.80 -0.81
CA TRP A 91 1.03 1.26 -2.09
C TRP A 91 1.37 2.72 -2.42
N ARG A 92 1.15 3.62 -1.45
CA ARG A 92 1.40 5.06 -1.61
C ARG A 92 2.87 5.37 -1.94
N SER A 93 3.82 4.67 -1.31
CA SER A 93 5.25 4.90 -1.58
C SER A 93 5.65 4.37 -2.94
N ILE A 94 5.16 3.19 -3.33
CA ILE A 94 5.40 2.63 -4.67
C ILE A 94 4.87 3.60 -5.72
N HIS A 95 3.62 4.04 -5.58
CA HIS A 95 3.01 4.97 -6.51
C HIS A 95 3.79 6.29 -6.62
N ARG A 96 4.19 6.87 -5.47
CA ARG A 96 5.02 8.08 -5.46
C ARG A 96 6.35 7.88 -6.19
N VAL A 97 7.05 6.77 -5.93
CA VAL A 97 8.36 6.50 -6.53
C VAL A 97 8.25 6.21 -8.02
N LEU A 98 7.24 5.43 -8.42
CA LEU A 98 6.98 5.12 -9.82
C LEU A 98 6.61 6.37 -10.62
N LYS A 99 5.80 7.27 -10.05
CA LYS A 99 5.37 8.51 -10.71
C LYS A 99 6.52 9.43 -11.13
N TYR A 100 7.55 9.58 -10.31
CA TYR A 100 8.70 10.42 -10.68
C TYR A 100 9.78 9.65 -11.44
N LYS A 101 9.90 8.32 -11.27
CA LYS A 101 10.92 7.53 -11.98
C LYS A 101 10.50 7.12 -13.38
N ALA A 102 9.23 6.80 -13.61
CA ALA A 102 8.79 6.31 -14.92
C ALA A 102 9.16 7.24 -16.09
N PRO A 103 9.02 8.59 -15.98
CA PRO A 103 9.44 9.49 -17.06
C PRO A 103 10.93 9.41 -17.40
N LEU A 104 11.79 9.10 -16.41
CA LEU A 104 13.24 8.94 -16.63
C LEU A 104 13.59 7.73 -17.50
N TYR A 105 12.67 6.76 -17.59
CA TYR A 105 12.80 5.55 -18.41
C TYR A 105 11.94 5.64 -19.69
N GLY A 106 11.40 6.83 -20.01
CA GLY A 106 10.48 7.04 -21.12
C GLY A 106 9.11 6.36 -20.94
N SER A 107 8.78 5.93 -19.73
CA SER A 107 7.52 5.29 -19.38
C SER A 107 6.52 6.31 -18.81
N LEU A 108 5.22 6.06 -18.99
CA LEU A 108 4.15 6.92 -18.51
C LEU A 108 3.38 6.27 -17.37
N VAL A 109 2.83 7.06 -16.45
CA VAL A 109 1.99 6.59 -15.35
C VAL A 109 0.64 7.27 -15.41
N LYS A 110 -0.42 6.47 -15.55
CA LYS A 110 -1.81 6.94 -15.57
C LYS A 110 -2.56 6.43 -14.35
N GLU A 111 -3.14 7.36 -13.60
CA GLU A 111 -4.04 7.01 -12.49
C GLU A 111 -5.43 6.66 -13.04
N VAL A 112 -5.97 5.50 -12.66
CA VAL A 112 -7.30 5.04 -13.07
C VAL A 112 -8.25 4.96 -11.87
N ASN A 113 -9.55 5.17 -12.13
CA ASN A 113 -10.58 5.06 -11.11
C ASN A 113 -10.68 3.59 -10.64
N PRO A 114 -10.53 3.29 -9.34
CA PRO A 114 -10.61 1.92 -8.82
C PRO A 114 -12.03 1.32 -8.80
N HIS A 115 -13.05 2.07 -9.25
CA HIS A 115 -14.42 1.60 -9.25
C HIS A 115 -14.58 0.39 -10.19
N LEU A 116 -14.99 -0.75 -9.61
CA LEU A 116 -15.26 -2.02 -10.30
C LEU A 116 -14.08 -2.70 -11.01
N THR A 117 -12.91 -2.08 -11.07
CA THR A 117 -11.70 -2.65 -11.71
C THR A 117 -11.30 -4.01 -11.14
N SER A 118 -11.50 -4.22 -9.85
CA SER A 118 -11.24 -5.49 -9.16
C SER A 118 -12.39 -6.51 -9.23
N LYS A 119 -13.57 -6.10 -9.72
CA LYS A 119 -14.77 -6.95 -9.83
C LYS A 119 -15.13 -7.30 -11.26
N SER A 120 -14.65 -6.54 -12.24
CA SER A 120 -14.90 -6.76 -13.67
C SER A 120 -13.94 -7.81 -14.23
N CYS A 121 -14.47 -8.79 -14.96
CA CYS A 121 -13.65 -9.69 -15.74
C CYS A 121 -12.93 -8.93 -16.86
N PRO A 122 -11.58 -8.97 -16.95
CA PRO A 122 -10.86 -8.27 -18.02
C PRO A 122 -11.15 -8.84 -19.42
N ARG A 123 -11.64 -10.09 -19.50
CA ARG A 123 -12.00 -10.73 -20.78
C ARG A 123 -13.40 -10.37 -21.27
N CYS A 124 -14.39 -10.27 -20.37
CA CYS A 124 -15.81 -10.17 -20.76
C CYS A 124 -16.60 -9.07 -20.05
N GLY A 125 -15.97 -8.25 -19.21
CA GLY A 125 -16.63 -7.11 -18.53
C GLY A 125 -17.62 -7.49 -17.42
N ARG A 126 -17.97 -8.77 -17.24
CA ARG A 126 -18.92 -9.21 -16.21
C ARG A 126 -18.43 -8.84 -14.81
N ILE A 127 -19.30 -8.17 -14.04
CA ILE A 127 -19.03 -7.75 -12.66
C ILE A 127 -19.39 -8.87 -11.69
N SER A 128 -18.42 -9.33 -10.91
CA SER A 128 -18.65 -10.29 -9.83
C SER A 128 -19.28 -9.62 -8.61
N ARG A 129 -20.45 -10.12 -8.20
CA ARG A 129 -21.15 -9.67 -6.98
C ARG A 129 -20.51 -10.21 -5.69
N LYS A 130 -19.61 -11.21 -5.78
CA LYS A 130 -19.06 -11.93 -4.63
C LYS A 130 -17.86 -11.25 -3.95
N VAL A 131 -17.22 -10.28 -4.61
CA VAL A 131 -16.04 -9.59 -4.08
C VAL A 131 -16.45 -8.27 -3.41
N GLY A 132 -16.48 -8.25 -2.08
CA GLY A 132 -16.67 -7.05 -1.23
C GLY A 132 -17.86 -7.16 -0.29
N LEU A 133 -17.71 -6.70 0.96
CA LEU A 133 -18.81 -6.54 1.92
C LEU A 133 -19.93 -5.74 1.25
N SER A 134 -21.04 -6.41 1.02
CA SER A 134 -22.27 -5.85 0.50
C SER A 134 -22.93 -4.99 1.57
N GLY A 135 -22.62 -3.71 1.57
CA GLY A 135 -23.49 -2.66 2.10
C GLY A 135 -24.21 -1.96 0.95
N VAL A 136 -24.92 -2.71 0.10
CA VAL A 136 -25.87 -2.11 -0.84
C VAL A 136 -27.13 -1.83 -0.03
N ARG A 137 -27.20 -0.67 0.63
CA ARG A 137 -28.51 -0.07 0.89
C ARG A 137 -29.02 0.40 -0.45
N GLY A 138 -30.16 -0.16 -0.84
CA GLY A 138 -30.75 0.02 -2.16
C GLY A 138 -30.96 1.50 -2.48
N VAL A 139 -30.77 1.80 -3.75
CA VAL A 139 -31.58 2.81 -4.43
C VAL A 139 -32.01 2.15 -5.74
N VAL A 140 -33.26 1.70 -5.75
CA VAL A 140 -34.02 1.51 -6.98
C VAL A 140 -34.37 2.91 -7.46
N SER A 141 -33.96 3.28 -8.66
CA SER A 141 -34.39 4.41 -9.49
C SER A 141 -33.63 4.25 -10.81
N LEU A 142 -34.22 4.10 -11.99
CA LEU A 142 -35.59 4.16 -12.52
C LEU A 142 -35.81 2.94 -13.43
#